data_AF-A0A6A5XSW6-F1
#
_entry.id   AF-A0A6A5XSW6-F1
#
_cell.length_a   1.000
_cell.length_b   1.000
_cell.length_c   1.000
_cell.angle_alpha   90.00
_cell.angle_beta   90.00
_cell.angle_gamma   90.00
#
_symmetry.space_group_name_H-M   'P 1'
#
loop_
_entity.id
_entity.type
_entity.pdbx_description
1 polymer ?
#
loop_
_entity_poly.entity_id
_entity_poly.type
_entity_poly.pdbx_seq_one_letter_code
_entity_poly.pdbx_strand_id
1 'polypeptide(L)'
;MLLPTAYWNNAARIQRIVHIAQVVLVLAAFITGIALLADSTIQRSRSTVLVFVYSLKSIIVLLYFYLSSHTARFARFASAKAYFILTVLEALFWFTAFIIMCMGGGRCFGRACATIGVAATLSLLLSLSNVVLIPVTWADWRQSKKVPANSEV
;
A
#
# COMPACT_ATOMS: atom_id res chain seq x y z
N MET A 1 -0.51 2.36 35.27
CA MET A 1 -0.08 3.25 34.16
C MET A 1 1.22 2.71 33.54
N LEU A 2 1.17 1.50 32.93
CA LEU A 2 2.35 0.76 32.40
C LEU A 2 2.13 0.26 30.95
N LEU A 3 1.01 0.62 30.34
CA LEU A 3 0.60 0.16 29.00
C LEU A 3 1.30 0.85 27.80
N PRO A 4 1.94 2.04 27.89
CA PRO A 4 2.51 2.69 26.71
C PRO A 4 3.60 1.85 26.03
N THR A 5 4.62 1.38 26.75
CA THR A 5 5.81 0.75 26.13
C THR A 5 5.53 -0.60 25.49
N ALA A 6 4.67 -1.43 26.11
CA ALA A 6 4.26 -2.71 25.55
C ALA A 6 3.43 -2.55 24.27
N TYR A 7 2.56 -1.54 24.22
CA TYR A 7 1.79 -1.21 23.02
C TYR A 7 2.71 -0.80 21.86
N TRP A 8 3.67 0.09 22.10
CA TRP A 8 4.60 0.56 21.06
C TRP A 8 5.52 -0.54 20.52
N ASN A 9 6.01 -1.45 21.39
CA ASN A 9 6.82 -2.58 20.94
C ASN A 9 6.05 -3.54 20.03
N ASN A 10 4.80 -3.86 20.37
CA ASN A 10 3.95 -4.71 19.55
C ASN A 10 3.52 -4.01 18.26
N ALA A 11 3.21 -2.70 18.33
CA ALA A 11 2.84 -1.89 17.18
C ALA A 11 3.98 -1.80 16.14
N ALA A 12 5.22 -1.56 16.58
CA ALA A 12 6.39 -1.51 15.68
C ALA A 12 6.64 -2.85 14.98
N ARG A 13 6.44 -3.97 15.69
CA ARG A 13 6.58 -5.31 15.12
C ARG A 13 5.48 -5.61 14.11
N ILE A 14 4.22 -5.30 14.44
CA ILE A 14 3.07 -5.46 13.54
C ILE A 14 3.25 -4.58 12.29
N GLN A 15 3.63 -3.32 12.47
CA GLN A 15 3.87 -2.39 11.35
C GLN A 15 4.93 -2.93 10.38
N ARG A 16 6.04 -3.47 10.90
CA ARG A 16 7.06 -4.09 10.05
C ARG A 16 6.53 -5.29 9.28
N ILE A 17 5.79 -6.19 9.95
CA ILE A 17 5.22 -7.38 9.31
C ILE A 17 4.23 -6.98 8.22
N VAL A 18 3.36 -6.00 8.48
CA VAL A 18 2.38 -5.56 7.49
C VAL A 18 3.07 -4.87 6.31
N HIS A 19 4.10 -4.05 6.52
CA HIS A 19 4.86 -3.48 5.40
C HIS A 19 5.56 -4.55 4.55
N ILE A 20 6.13 -5.59 5.17
CA ILE A 20 6.71 -6.72 4.44
C ILE A 20 5.62 -7.46 3.64
N ALA A 21 4.48 -7.74 4.26
CA ALA A 21 3.34 -8.37 3.60
C ALA A 21 2.85 -7.51 2.41
N GLN A 22 2.80 -6.19 2.58
CA GLN A 22 2.45 -5.25 1.51
C GLN A 22 3.42 -5.30 0.35
N VAL A 23 4.74 -5.37 0.59
CA VAL A 23 5.73 -5.52 -0.48
C VAL A 23 5.47 -6.80 -1.29
N VAL A 24 5.21 -7.91 -0.61
CA VAL A 24 4.91 -9.19 -1.26
C VAL A 24 3.61 -9.12 -2.06
N LEU A 25 2.56 -8.54 -1.49
CA LEU A 25 1.26 -8.35 -2.14
C LEU A 25 1.36 -7.44 -3.38
N VAL A 26 2.09 -6.33 -3.28
CA VAL A 26 2.34 -5.41 -4.41
C VAL A 26 3.13 -6.11 -5.51
N LEU A 27 4.14 -6.92 -5.15
CA LEU A 27 4.90 -7.70 -6.14
C LEU A 27 4.01 -8.73 -6.86
N ALA A 28 3.16 -9.44 -6.12
CA ALA A 28 2.19 -10.36 -6.69
C ALA A 28 1.19 -9.63 -7.63
N ALA A 29 0.72 -8.45 -7.22
CA ALA A 29 -0.17 -7.62 -8.03
C ALA A 29 0.53 -7.09 -9.29
N PHE A 30 1.83 -6.77 -9.22
CA PHE A 30 2.64 -6.34 -10.36
C PHE A 30 2.81 -7.47 -11.38
N ILE A 31 3.16 -8.68 -10.93
CA ILE A 31 3.25 -9.87 -11.80
C ILE A 31 1.90 -10.18 -12.44
N THR A 32 0.83 -10.13 -11.65
CA THR A 32 -0.54 -10.33 -12.15
C THR A 32 -0.90 -9.26 -13.18
N GLY A 33 -0.50 -8.01 -12.95
CA GLY A 33 -0.67 -6.90 -13.89
C GLY A 33 0.05 -7.15 -15.22
N ILE A 34 1.31 -7.60 -15.20
CA ILE A 34 2.06 -7.95 -16.42
C ILE A 34 1.39 -9.10 -17.16
N ALA A 35 0.96 -10.16 -16.45
CA ALA A 35 0.24 -11.27 -17.04
C ALA A 35 -1.05 -10.80 -17.73
N LEU A 36 -1.79 -9.90 -17.09
CA LEU A 36 -2.99 -9.25 -17.63
C LEU A 36 -2.70 -8.40 -18.89
N LEU A 37 -1.54 -7.75 -18.95
CA LEU A 37 -1.11 -6.97 -20.13
C LEU A 37 -0.62 -7.86 -21.28
N ALA A 38 -0.03 -9.01 -20.97
CA ALA A 38 0.48 -9.97 -21.94
C ALA A 38 -0.64 -10.83 -22.56
N ASP A 39 -1.75 -11.01 -21.86
CA ASP A 39 -2.92 -11.73 -22.36
C ASP A 39 -3.62 -10.94 -23.49
N SER A 40 -3.34 -11.32 -24.74
CA SER A 40 -3.93 -10.73 -25.94
C SER A 40 -5.41 -11.10 -26.14
N THR A 41 -5.92 -12.10 -25.41
CA THR A 41 -7.31 -12.53 -25.44
C THR A 41 -8.26 -11.62 -24.66
N ILE A 42 -7.71 -10.72 -23.83
CA ILE A 42 -8.48 -9.76 -23.07
C ILE A 42 -8.59 -8.49 -23.89
N GLN A 43 -9.82 -8.07 -24.22
CA GLN A 43 -10.06 -6.75 -24.79
C GLN A 43 -9.43 -5.73 -23.84
N ARG A 44 -8.39 -5.03 -24.30
CA ARG A 44 -7.54 -4.14 -23.50
C ARG A 44 -8.39 -3.07 -22.81
N SER A 45 -8.91 -3.41 -21.64
CA SER A 45 -9.82 -2.56 -20.88
C SER A 45 -9.00 -1.65 -19.99
N ARG A 46 -9.51 -0.43 -19.75
CA ARG A 46 -8.85 0.54 -18.86
C ARG A 46 -8.57 -0.07 -17.47
N SER A 47 -9.40 -0.99 -17.02
CA SER A 47 -9.24 -1.75 -15.77
C SER A 47 -7.90 -2.50 -15.67
N THR A 48 -7.44 -3.09 -16.77
CA THR A 48 -6.24 -3.94 -16.85
C THR A 48 -4.96 -3.11 -16.71
N VAL A 49 -4.93 -1.94 -17.35
CA VAL A 49 -3.80 -1.01 -17.28
C VAL A 49 -3.71 -0.33 -15.91
N LEU A 50 -4.85 -0.09 -15.27
CA LEU A 50 -4.91 0.56 -13.97
C LEU A 50 -4.17 -0.22 -12.87
N VAL A 51 -4.31 -1.55 -12.79
CA VAL A 51 -3.59 -2.35 -11.78
C VAL A 51 -2.08 -2.29 -11.97
N PHE A 52 -1.59 -2.28 -13.21
CA PHE A 52 -0.17 -2.10 -13.49
C PHE A 52 0.32 -0.71 -13.04
N VAL A 53 -0.42 0.35 -13.37
CA VAL A 53 -0.07 1.73 -12.98
C VAL A 53 -0.09 1.89 -11.45
N TYR A 54 -1.09 1.33 -10.77
CA TYR A 54 -1.15 1.36 -9.30
C TYR A 54 0.00 0.58 -8.67
N SER A 55 0.35 -0.59 -9.21
CA SER A 55 1.52 -1.35 -8.74
C SER A 55 2.82 -0.56 -8.92
N LEU A 56 3.00 0.11 -10.07
CA LEU A 56 4.16 0.97 -10.32
C LEU A 56 4.21 2.16 -9.35
N LYS A 57 3.05 2.79 -9.08
CA LYS A 57 2.92 3.85 -8.07
C LYS A 57 3.33 3.36 -6.68
N SER A 58 2.85 2.17 -6.27
CA SER A 58 3.21 1.57 -4.98
C SER A 58 4.71 1.28 -4.88
N ILE A 59 5.38 0.86 -5.97
CA ILE A 59 6.84 0.69 -6.02
C ILE A 59 7.56 2.01 -5.75
N ILE A 60 7.11 3.12 -6.35
CA ILE A 60 7.69 4.45 -6.12
C ILE A 60 7.50 4.90 -4.66
N VAL A 61 6.32 4.65 -4.09
CA VAL A 61 6.02 4.93 -2.67
C VAL A 61 6.91 4.11 -1.73
N LEU A 62 7.09 2.82 -2.02
CA LEU A 62 7.98 1.93 -1.27
C LEU A 62 9.43 2.37 -1.37
N LEU A 63 9.87 2.81 -2.55
CA LEU A 63 11.21 3.35 -2.75
C LEU A 63 11.43 4.62 -1.93
N TYR A 64 10.42 5.49 -1.84
CA TYR A 64 10.46 6.67 -0.97
C TYR A 64 10.61 6.27 0.52
N PHE A 65 9.89 5.27 0.99
CA PHE A 65 10.04 4.75 2.36
C PHE A 65 11.43 4.13 2.59
N TYR A 66 11.94 3.37 1.64
CA TYR A 66 13.26 2.74 1.74
C TYR A 66 14.39 3.77 1.79
N LEU A 67 14.38 4.75 0.88
CA LEU A 67 15.38 5.83 0.88
C LEU A 67 15.30 6.66 2.16
N SER A 68 14.09 7.03 2.59
CA SER A 68 13.89 7.82 3.80
C SER A 68 14.36 7.11 5.08
N SER A 69 14.32 5.77 5.09
CA SER A 69 14.78 4.92 6.19
C SER A 69 16.31 4.71 6.18
N HIS A 70 16.91 4.47 5.02
CA HIS A 70 18.29 3.96 4.93
C HIS A 70 19.35 5.05 4.74
N THR A 71 18.95 6.28 4.41
CA THR A 71 19.91 7.36 4.14
C THR A 71 19.73 8.52 5.11
N ALA A 72 20.73 8.74 5.96
CA ALA A 72 20.77 9.86 6.91
C ALA A 72 20.62 11.24 6.22
N ARG A 73 20.98 11.32 4.93
CA ARG A 73 20.85 12.55 4.12
C ARG A 73 19.39 12.85 3.71
N PHE A 74 18.54 11.82 3.60
CA PHE A 74 17.11 11.98 3.28
C PHE A 74 16.20 11.82 4.50
N ALA A 75 16.75 11.53 5.68
CA ALA A 75 16.01 11.55 6.95
C ALA A 75 15.32 12.90 7.22
N ARG A 76 15.87 14.02 6.70
CA ARG A 76 15.22 15.35 6.74
C ARG A 76 13.84 15.38 6.05
N PHE A 77 13.60 14.50 5.09
CA PHE A 77 12.32 14.37 4.38
C PHE A 77 11.42 13.27 4.95
N ALA A 78 11.89 12.49 5.93
CA ALA A 78 11.10 11.46 6.61
C ALA A 78 10.12 12.12 7.60
N SER A 79 9.03 12.69 7.07
CA SER A 79 7.99 13.28 7.91
C SER A 79 6.92 12.25 8.26
N ALA A 80 6.57 12.11 9.54
CA ALA A 80 5.45 11.27 9.99
C ALA A 80 4.13 11.63 9.28
N LYS A 81 3.98 12.90 8.87
CA LYS A 81 2.87 13.37 8.01
C LYS A 81 2.82 12.66 6.66
N ALA A 82 3.96 12.53 6.00
CA ALA A 82 4.05 11.94 4.67
C ALA A 82 3.71 10.45 4.72
N TYR A 83 4.26 9.72 5.69
CA TYR A 83 3.94 8.31 5.91
C TYR A 83 2.44 8.06 6.08
N PHE A 84 1.77 8.87 6.91
CA PHE A 84 0.32 8.77 7.10
C PHE A 84 -0.46 9.04 5.80
N ILE A 85 -0.17 10.15 5.11
CA ILE A 85 -0.89 10.53 3.88
C ILE A 85 -0.70 9.47 2.78
N LEU A 86 0.54 8.97 2.60
CA LEU A 86 0.83 7.96 1.59
C LEU A 86 0.10 6.64 1.89
N THR A 87 -0.02 6.25 3.16
CA THR A 87 -0.76 5.05 3.59
C THR A 87 -2.26 5.17 3.31
N VAL A 88 -2.85 6.33 3.60
CA VAL A 88 -4.28 6.60 3.32
C VAL A 88 -4.54 6.61 1.82
N LEU A 89 -3.68 7.27 1.04
CA LEU A 89 -3.80 7.30 -0.43
C LEU A 89 -3.67 5.90 -1.03
N GLU A 90 -2.71 5.08 -0.57
CA GLU A 90 -2.61 3.67 -0.98
C GLU A 90 -3.92 2.90 -0.72
N ALA A 91 -4.52 3.05 0.47
CA ALA A 91 -5.79 2.40 0.77
C ALA A 91 -6.89 2.78 -0.23
N LEU A 92 -7.02 4.08 -0.54
CA LEU A 92 -8.04 4.60 -1.46
C LEU A 92 -7.81 4.15 -2.91
N PHE A 93 -6.56 4.14 -3.36
CA PHE A 93 -6.22 3.70 -4.71
C PHE A 93 -6.49 2.21 -4.91
N TRP A 94 -6.08 1.35 -3.97
CA TRP A 94 -6.37 -0.08 -4.03
C TRP A 94 -7.86 -0.39 -3.90
N PHE A 95 -8.59 0.36 -3.07
CA PHE A 95 -10.04 0.26 -2.99
C PHE A 95 -10.72 0.62 -4.32
N THR A 96 -10.27 1.70 -4.97
CA THR A 96 -10.78 2.10 -6.30
C THR A 96 -10.48 1.03 -7.35
N ALA A 97 -9.27 0.45 -7.33
CA ALA A 97 -8.90 -0.65 -8.21
C ALA A 97 -9.82 -1.88 -8.04
N PHE A 98 -10.17 -2.22 -6.79
CA PHE A 98 -11.12 -3.28 -6.48
C PHE A 98 -12.49 -3.04 -7.12
N ILE A 99 -13.08 -1.85 -6.94
CA ILE A 99 -14.38 -1.51 -7.53
C ILE A 99 -14.35 -1.61 -9.06
N ILE A 100 -13.30 -1.07 -9.69
CA ILE A 100 -13.15 -1.11 -11.16
C ILE A 100 -13.02 -2.55 -11.66
N MET A 101 -12.32 -3.43 -10.94
CA MET A 101 -12.21 -4.85 -11.28
C MET A 101 -13.53 -5.58 -11.13
N CYS A 102 -14.31 -5.31 -10.07
CA CYS A 102 -15.66 -5.85 -9.91
C CYS A 102 -16.59 -5.44 -11.06
N MET A 103 -16.54 -4.17 -11.49
CA MET A 103 -17.32 -3.69 -12.64
C MET A 103 -16.85 -4.32 -13.97
N GLY A 104 -15.56 -4.64 -14.09
CA GLY A 104 -14.99 -5.33 -15.25
C GLY A 104 -15.35 -6.82 -15.33
N GLY A 105 -15.64 -7.45 -14.20
CA GLY A 105 -15.94 -8.89 -14.09
C GLY A 105 -17.23 -9.33 -14.79
N GLY A 106 -18.18 -8.42 -15.02
CA GLY A 106 -19.43 -8.75 -15.73
C GLY A 106 -19.27 -9.03 -17.23
N ARG A 107 -18.06 -8.88 -17.80
CA ARG A 107 -17.78 -8.96 -19.25
C ARG A 107 -16.70 -9.98 -19.62
N CYS A 108 -16.23 -10.80 -18.67
CA CYS A 108 -15.17 -11.78 -18.94
C CYS A 108 -15.70 -13.18 -19.28
N PHE A 109 -15.04 -13.85 -20.23
CA PHE A 109 -15.26 -15.25 -20.57
C PHE A 109 -13.95 -16.04 -20.40
N GLY A 110 -14.04 -17.24 -19.82
CA GLY A 110 -12.92 -18.17 -19.70
C GLY A 110 -11.80 -17.71 -18.74
N ARG A 111 -10.54 -18.01 -19.09
CA ARG A 111 -9.36 -17.85 -18.22
C ARG A 111 -9.12 -16.40 -17.79
N ALA A 112 -9.51 -15.43 -18.61
CA ALA A 112 -9.46 -14.00 -18.32
C ALA A 112 -10.24 -13.60 -17.06
N CYS A 113 -11.33 -14.30 -16.76
CA CYS A 113 -12.17 -14.00 -15.61
C CYS A 113 -11.50 -14.41 -14.29
N ALA A 114 -10.76 -15.53 -14.32
CA ALA A 114 -9.99 -15.98 -13.17
C ALA A 114 -8.85 -15.00 -12.85
N THR A 115 -8.14 -14.50 -13.86
CA THR A 115 -7.05 -13.53 -13.69
C THR A 115 -7.54 -12.17 -13.17
N ILE A 116 -8.70 -11.69 -13.65
CA ILE A 116 -9.35 -10.48 -13.10
C ILE A 116 -9.80 -10.71 -11.65
N GLY A 117 -10.36 -11.89 -11.34
CA GLY A 117 -10.74 -12.27 -9.98
C GLY A 117 -9.55 -12.26 -9.02
N VAL A 118 -8.41 -12.84 -9.43
CA VAL A 118 -7.17 -12.81 -8.65
C VAL A 118 -6.71 -11.36 -8.43
N ALA A 119 -6.67 -10.53 -9.47
CA ALA A 119 -6.31 -9.12 -9.34
C ALA A 119 -7.25 -8.34 -8.39
N ALA A 120 -8.55 -8.63 -8.42
CA ALA A 120 -9.53 -8.05 -7.50
C ALA A 120 -9.27 -8.48 -6.05
N THR A 121 -9.03 -9.78 -5.80
CA THR A 121 -8.73 -10.28 -4.45
C THR A 121 -7.45 -9.68 -3.89
N LEU A 122 -6.39 -9.57 -4.70
CA LEU A 122 -5.14 -8.91 -4.29
C LEU A 122 -5.39 -7.44 -3.92
N SER A 123 -6.17 -6.72 -4.73
CA SER A 123 -6.53 -5.32 -4.48
C SER A 123 -7.30 -5.15 -3.16
N LEU A 124 -8.21 -6.08 -2.84
CA LEU A 124 -8.95 -6.08 -1.58
C LEU A 124 -8.03 -6.36 -0.38
N LEU A 125 -7.14 -7.35 -0.48
CA LEU A 125 -6.18 -7.66 0.58
C LEU A 125 -5.23 -6.48 0.85
N LEU A 126 -4.76 -5.82 -0.21
CA LEU A 126 -3.95 -4.61 -0.12
C LEU A 126 -4.71 -3.46 0.55
N SER A 127 -5.98 -3.24 0.18
CA SER A 127 -6.83 -2.25 0.83
C SER A 127 -6.97 -2.51 2.33
N LEU A 128 -7.34 -3.74 2.72
CA LEU A 128 -7.52 -4.12 4.12
C LEU A 128 -6.24 -3.96 4.94
N SER A 129 -5.09 -4.39 4.40
CA SER A 129 -3.79 -4.23 5.07
C SER A 129 -3.45 -2.77 5.35
N ASN A 130 -3.75 -1.86 4.41
CA ASN A 130 -3.53 -0.43 4.60
C ASN A 130 -4.47 0.15 5.65
N VAL A 131 -5.75 -0.27 5.68
CA VAL A 131 -6.72 0.21 6.69
C VAL A 131 -6.27 -0.12 8.12
N VAL A 132 -5.64 -1.28 8.33
CA VAL A 132 -5.09 -1.67 9.64
C VAL A 132 -3.88 -0.79 10.05
N LEU A 133 -3.12 -0.27 9.08
CA LEU A 133 -1.96 0.60 9.33
C LEU A 133 -2.31 2.07 9.58
N ILE A 134 -3.45 2.55 9.09
CA ILE A 134 -3.92 3.93 9.31
C ILE A 134 -3.93 4.33 10.80
N PRO A 135 -4.51 3.56 11.75
CA PRO A 135 -4.51 3.97 13.16
C PRO A 135 -3.10 4.02 13.78
N VAL A 136 -2.19 3.14 13.35
CA VAL A 136 -0.79 3.11 13.85
C VAL A 136 -0.03 4.35 13.37
N THR A 137 -0.11 4.62 12.06
CA THR A 137 0.53 5.80 11.45
C THR A 137 -0.11 7.13 11.89
N TRP A 138 -1.41 7.13 12.19
CA TRP A 138 -2.08 8.26 12.81
C TRP A 138 -1.54 8.54 14.21
N ALA A 139 -1.40 7.50 15.05
CA ALA A 139 -0.90 7.63 16.41
C ALA A 139 0.52 8.20 16.40
N ASP A 140 1.37 7.72 15.50
CA ASP A 140 2.73 8.21 15.27
C ASP A 140 2.73 9.70 14.82
N TRP A 141 1.88 10.06 13.87
CA TRP A 141 1.70 11.46 13.45
C TRP A 141 1.24 12.37 14.60
N ARG A 142 0.34 11.90 15.46
CA ARG A 142 -0.12 12.67 16.63
C ARG A 142 0.99 12.86 17.64
N GLN A 143 1.88 11.88 17.81
CA GLN A 143 3.05 11.99 18.69
C GLN A 143 4.10 12.94 18.12
N SER A 144 4.32 12.91 16.81
CA SER A 144 5.25 13.84 16.14
C SER A 144 4.82 15.31 16.29
N LYS A 145 3.54 15.59 16.59
CA LYS A 145 3.05 16.93 16.94
C LYS A 145 3.24 17.30 18.41
N LYS A 146 3.33 16.30 19.30
CA LYS A 146 3.46 16.49 20.75
C LYS A 146 4.89 16.67 21.20
N VAL A 147 5.86 16.25 20.40
CA VAL A 147 7.28 16.56 20.61
C VAL A 147 7.54 17.93 19.97
N PRO A 148 7.59 19.04 20.75
CA PRO A 148 7.99 20.32 20.19
C PRO A 148 9.43 20.23 19.70
N ALA A 149 9.73 20.91 18.59
CA ALA A 149 11.02 20.97 17.92
C ALA A 149 12.12 21.71 18.73
N ASN A 150 12.10 21.60 20.06
CA ASN A 150 12.91 22.39 20.98
C ASN A 150 13.64 21.52 22.04
N SER A 151 14.13 20.34 21.62
CA SER A 151 15.04 19.52 22.44
C SER A 151 16.38 19.22 21.74
N GLU A 152 16.67 19.90 20.63
CA GLU A 152 18.03 20.05 20.08
C GLU A 152 18.50 21.48 20.34
N VAL A 153 18.90 21.77 21.57
CA VAL A 153 19.91 22.78 21.90
C VAL A 153 21.04 22.05 22.60
#